data_AF-A0A3M2BL04-F1
#
_entry.id   AF-A0A3M2BL04-F1
#
_cell.length_a   1.000
_cell.length_b   1.000
_cell.length_c   1.000
_cell.angle_alpha   90.00
_cell.angle_beta   90.00
_cell.angle_gamma   90.00
#
_symmetry.space_group_name_H-M   'P 1'
#
loop_
_entity.id
_entity.type
_entity.pdbx_description
1 polymer ?
#
loop_
_entity_poly.entity_id
_entity_poly.type
_entity_poly.pdbx_seq_one_letter_code
_entity_poly.pdbx_strand_id
1 'polypeptide(L)'
;MAGESATAGGLSQSGQDVVRGVRVHPRVRGETDMHDETNAKWSGEPGGSESPNPDLAEMTTWIDEAVRVCAAAARGDLEARVLNADHAGPKLAELLHGINHLLDMTDAFIREATASLEYAGKGKFFRRVLPAGMLGSFKRASESINAATREMDERSKALKEAQARRMELEEDFITAREVTEKLAHATSEIRNMSSAIERIADQTNLLALNASIEAARVGDAGRGFAVVASEVKKLAQQTAEATERMQSDIGAVHEATQSTVGAINKIWEVIKSQDIEERTSAARE
;
A
#
# COMPACT_ATOMS: atom_id res chain seq x y z
N MET A 1 61.02 -8.25 -15.06
CA MET A 1 60.33 -7.60 -16.20
C MET A 1 58.90 -7.37 -15.74
N ALA A 2 58.58 -6.22 -15.15
CA ALA A 2 58.19 -4.95 -15.81
C ALA A 2 56.85 -5.11 -16.59
N GLY A 3 55.79 -4.33 -16.41
CA GLY A 3 55.50 -3.14 -15.59
C GLY A 3 54.09 -2.61 -15.92
N GLU A 4 53.41 -2.01 -14.93
CA GLU A 4 52.67 -0.72 -14.95
C GLU A 4 51.61 -0.43 -16.04
N SER A 5 50.44 0.22 -15.86
CA SER A 5 49.92 1.28 -14.96
C SER A 5 48.38 1.33 -15.19
N ALA A 6 47.47 1.46 -14.23
CA ALA A 6 47.12 2.58 -13.35
C ALA A 6 46.53 3.82 -14.06
N THR A 7 45.20 3.99 -13.98
CA THR A 7 44.56 5.32 -13.77
C THR A 7 43.31 5.17 -12.91
N ALA A 8 43.46 5.53 -11.64
CA ALA A 8 42.42 5.93 -10.72
C ALA A 8 42.47 7.46 -10.56
N GLY A 9 41.30 8.07 -10.46
CA GLY A 9 41.07 9.46 -10.04
C GLY A 9 39.54 9.61 -10.01
N GLY A 10 38.86 9.71 -8.87
CA GLY A 10 39.20 10.42 -7.66
C GLY A 10 38.48 11.76 -7.73
N LEU A 11 37.44 11.94 -6.91
CA LEU A 11 37.05 13.23 -6.33
C LEU A 11 35.98 12.98 -5.26
N SER A 12 36.40 13.24 -4.02
CA SER A 12 35.65 13.17 -2.78
C SER A 12 34.86 14.45 -2.53
N GLN A 13 33.75 14.31 -1.80
CA GLN A 13 33.25 15.17 -0.72
C GLN A 13 33.16 16.70 -0.94
N SER A 14 31.94 17.25 -0.91
CA SER A 14 31.63 18.51 -0.18
C SER A 14 30.14 18.85 -0.15
N GLY A 15 29.62 19.24 1.03
CA GLY A 15 28.43 20.12 1.25
C GLY A 15 27.07 19.42 1.22
N GLN A 16 26.40 19.07 2.33
CA GLN A 16 25.85 19.90 3.42
C GLN A 16 25.01 21.12 2.97
N ASP A 17 23.74 21.05 3.35
CA ASP A 17 22.80 22.13 3.71
C ASP A 17 22.52 23.27 2.74
N VAL A 18 21.33 23.27 2.16
CA VAL A 18 20.68 24.48 1.61
C VAL A 18 19.43 24.80 2.42
N VAL A 19 19.64 25.32 3.63
CA VAL A 19 18.65 26.15 4.34
C VAL A 19 18.97 27.60 3.97
N ARG A 20 18.17 28.21 3.08
CA ARG A 20 18.29 29.65 2.79
C ARG A 20 17.60 30.45 3.90
N GLY A 21 18.38 30.79 4.92
CA GLY A 21 18.09 31.88 5.84
C GLY A 21 18.33 33.25 5.17
N VAL A 22 17.32 34.11 5.22
CA VAL A 22 17.43 35.53 4.84
C VAL A 22 18.29 36.23 5.89
N ARG A 23 19.44 36.77 5.45
CA ARG A 23 20.45 37.40 6.32
C ARG A 23 20.13 38.89 6.47
N VAL A 24 19.95 39.34 7.71
CA VAL A 24 19.80 40.76 8.09
C VAL A 24 21.16 41.44 8.05
N HIS A 25 21.28 42.58 7.35
CA HIS A 25 22.51 43.39 7.30
C HIS A 25 22.68 44.25 8.57
N PRO A 26 23.87 44.33 9.18
CA PRO A 26 24.17 45.33 10.19
C PRO A 26 24.68 46.63 9.54
N ARG A 27 24.14 47.79 9.96
CA ARG A 27 24.65 49.11 9.56
C ARG A 27 25.91 49.45 10.36
N VAL A 28 27.00 49.70 9.64
CA VAL A 28 28.30 50.12 10.17
C VAL A 28 28.29 51.62 10.44
N ARG A 29 28.79 51.99 11.63
CA ARG A 29 29.14 53.34 12.09
C ARG A 29 30.37 53.84 11.32
N GLY A 30 30.29 55.04 10.74
CA GLY A 30 31.43 55.73 10.15
C GLY A 30 31.42 57.19 10.56
N GLU A 31 32.27 57.54 11.53
CA GLU A 31 32.72 58.90 11.83
C GLU A 31 33.72 59.35 10.76
N THR A 32 33.59 60.58 10.29
CA THR A 32 34.71 61.36 9.75
C THR A 32 34.46 62.83 10.07
N ASP A 33 35.45 63.39 10.75
CA ASP A 33 35.52 64.75 11.26
C ASP A 33 36.09 65.75 10.24
N MET A 34 35.72 67.02 10.46
CA MET A 34 36.34 68.30 10.03
C MET A 34 36.19 68.77 8.57
N HIS A 35 35.46 69.87 8.37
CA HIS A 35 36.01 71.23 8.53
C HIS A 35 34.92 72.32 8.60
N ASP A 36 35.35 73.43 9.20
CA ASP A 36 34.67 74.59 9.75
C ASP A 36 34.20 75.61 8.68
N GLU A 37 33.41 76.58 9.14
CA GLU A 37 33.05 77.87 8.50
C GLU A 37 31.91 77.89 7.48
N THR A 38 30.70 78.22 7.96
CA THR A 38 30.10 79.54 7.67
C THR A 38 28.85 79.77 8.51
N ASN A 39 29.00 80.75 9.40
CA ASN A 39 28.01 81.33 10.25
C ASN A 39 27.00 82.15 9.42
N ALA A 40 25.74 81.73 9.37
CA ALA A 40 24.63 82.57 8.96
C ALA A 40 23.44 82.38 9.91
N LYS A 41 23.32 83.35 10.83
CA LYS A 41 22.17 83.60 11.70
C LYS A 41 20.85 83.45 10.95
N TRP A 42 20.02 82.50 11.37
CA TRP A 42 18.56 82.59 11.24
C TRP A 42 17.95 82.26 12.60
N SER A 43 17.68 83.32 13.35
CA SER A 43 16.80 83.32 14.51
C SER A 43 15.35 83.40 14.00
N GLY A 44 14.70 82.25 13.89
CA GLY A 44 13.26 82.10 13.68
C GLY A 44 12.71 81.17 14.75
N GLU A 45 11.67 81.60 15.43
CA GLU A 45 10.99 80.96 16.57
C GLU A 45 10.58 79.49 16.27
N PRO A 46 10.53 78.58 17.27
CA PRO A 46 9.80 77.32 17.14
C PRO A 46 8.29 77.61 17.27
N GLY A 47 7.74 78.31 16.28
CA GLY A 47 6.32 78.65 16.19
C GLY A 47 5.63 77.72 15.20
N GLY A 48 4.97 76.68 15.71
CA GLY A 48 4.11 75.81 14.91
C GLY A 48 3.93 74.44 15.55
N SER A 49 2.99 74.34 16.49
CA SER A 49 2.31 73.06 16.73
C SER A 49 1.59 72.71 15.42
N GLU A 50 2.22 71.92 14.55
CA GLU A 50 1.49 71.24 13.47
C GLU A 50 0.48 70.32 14.15
N SER A 51 -0.76 70.79 14.25
CA SER A 51 -1.89 69.92 14.56
C SER A 51 -1.83 68.73 13.62
N PRO A 52 -1.98 67.48 14.10
CA PRO A 52 -1.94 66.30 13.24
C PRO A 52 -2.92 66.52 12.09
N ASN A 53 -2.46 66.35 10.85
CA ASN A 53 -3.35 66.41 9.69
C ASN A 53 -4.45 65.35 9.89
N PRO A 54 -5.73 65.74 10.09
CA PRO A 54 -6.79 64.82 10.50
C PRO A 54 -6.97 63.67 9.49
N ASP A 55 -6.76 63.95 8.20
CA ASP A 55 -6.84 62.95 7.13
C ASP A 55 -5.75 61.88 7.24
N LEU A 56 -4.54 62.24 7.70
CA LEU A 56 -3.44 61.29 7.93
C LEU A 56 -3.68 60.44 9.18
N ALA A 57 -4.27 61.02 10.23
CA ALA A 57 -4.60 60.30 11.45
C ALA A 57 -5.72 59.26 11.23
N GLU A 58 -6.74 59.62 10.45
CA GLU A 58 -7.80 58.70 10.06
C GLU A 58 -7.27 57.55 9.19
N MET A 59 -6.42 57.86 8.21
CA MET A 59 -5.80 56.84 7.35
C MET A 59 -4.91 55.87 8.15
N THR A 60 -4.17 56.38 9.14
CA THR A 60 -3.34 55.56 10.04
C THR A 60 -4.18 54.57 10.83
N THR A 61 -5.35 54.99 11.32
CA THR A 61 -6.27 54.14 12.09
C THR A 61 -6.76 52.94 11.27
N TRP A 62 -7.13 53.16 10.01
CA TRP A 62 -7.56 52.10 9.11
C TRP A 62 -6.44 51.12 8.72
N ILE A 63 -5.22 51.63 8.60
CA ILE A 63 -4.03 50.79 8.38
C ILE A 63 -3.77 49.90 9.62
N ASP A 64 -3.85 50.46 10.82
CA ASP A 64 -3.69 49.69 12.07
C ASP A 64 -4.74 48.58 12.20
N GLU A 65 -5.98 48.86 11.79
CA GLU A 65 -7.06 47.88 11.78
C GLU A 65 -6.80 46.75 10.76
N ALA A 66 -6.34 47.09 9.55
CA ALA A 66 -5.93 46.10 8.56
C ALA A 66 -4.78 45.22 9.07
N VAL A 67 -3.78 45.81 9.73
CA VAL A 67 -2.66 45.09 10.36
C VAL A 67 -3.17 44.15 11.44
N ARG A 68 -4.08 44.61 12.31
CA ARG A 68 -4.68 43.79 13.37
C ARG A 68 -5.38 42.55 12.79
N VAL A 69 -6.21 42.74 11.76
CA VAL A 69 -6.94 41.66 11.09
C VAL A 69 -6.00 40.68 10.38
N CYS A 70 -5.01 41.19 9.63
CA CYS A 70 -4.02 40.34 8.99
C CYS A 70 -3.19 39.53 10.01
N ALA A 71 -2.85 40.14 11.16
CA ALA A 71 -2.13 39.46 12.22
C ALA A 71 -2.98 38.37 12.91
N ALA A 72 -4.29 38.59 13.06
CA ALA A 72 -5.22 37.58 13.56
C ALA A 72 -5.32 36.40 12.59
N ALA A 73 -5.53 36.68 11.30
CA ALA A 73 -5.58 35.67 10.24
C ALA A 73 -4.29 34.84 10.15
N ALA A 74 -3.12 35.47 10.31
CA ALA A 74 -1.84 34.78 10.35
C ALA A 74 -1.69 33.79 11.52
N ARG A 75 -2.48 33.96 12.60
CA ARG A 75 -2.57 33.03 13.72
C ARG A 75 -3.70 31.99 13.58
N GLY A 76 -4.40 31.98 12.44
CA GLY A 76 -5.48 31.05 12.15
C GLY A 76 -6.89 31.55 12.50
N ASP A 77 -7.04 32.78 13.00
CA ASP A 77 -8.35 33.40 13.21
C ASP A 77 -8.85 34.01 11.89
N LEU A 78 -9.61 33.20 11.15
CA LEU A 78 -10.24 33.60 9.89
C LEU A 78 -11.64 34.21 10.07
N GLU A 79 -12.06 34.50 11.30
CA GLU A 79 -13.32 35.20 11.59
C GLU A 79 -13.11 36.71 11.78
N ALA A 80 -11.87 37.15 12.03
CA ALA A 80 -11.51 38.56 12.11
C ALA A 80 -11.85 39.32 10.82
N ARG A 81 -12.57 40.45 10.91
CA ARG A 81 -12.94 41.28 9.76
C ARG A 81 -12.65 42.75 10.03
N VAL A 82 -12.35 43.48 8.95
CA VAL A 82 -12.36 44.94 8.97
C VAL A 82 -13.80 45.40 8.76
N LEU A 83 -14.35 46.12 9.73
CA LEU A 83 -15.73 46.61 9.71
C LEU A 83 -15.77 48.05 9.18
N ASN A 84 -16.90 48.45 8.59
CA ASN A 84 -17.15 49.83 8.17
C ASN A 84 -16.10 50.42 7.19
N ALA A 85 -15.47 49.55 6.38
CA ALA A 85 -14.39 49.89 5.46
C ALA A 85 -14.73 51.00 4.45
N ASP A 86 -16.01 51.21 4.14
CA ASP A 86 -16.48 52.24 3.21
C ASP A 86 -16.17 53.67 3.67
N HIS A 87 -15.89 53.88 4.97
CA HIS A 87 -15.51 55.18 5.50
C HIS A 87 -14.02 55.53 5.29
N ALA A 88 -13.18 54.56 4.89
CA ALA A 88 -11.73 54.74 4.77
C ALA A 88 -11.27 55.53 3.52
N GLY A 89 -12.23 56.01 2.71
CA GLY A 89 -11.97 56.57 1.39
C GLY A 89 -11.79 55.49 0.30
N PRO A 90 -11.97 55.84 -0.99
CA PRO A 90 -12.25 54.86 -2.05
C PRO A 90 -11.15 53.81 -2.26
N LYS A 91 -9.87 54.21 -2.27
CA LYS A 91 -8.75 53.26 -2.49
C LYS A 91 -8.50 52.37 -1.28
N LEU A 92 -8.66 52.90 -0.07
CA LEU A 92 -8.44 52.14 1.15
C LEU A 92 -9.60 51.18 1.38
N ALA A 93 -10.84 51.61 1.15
CA ALA A 93 -12.02 50.73 1.15
C ALA A 93 -11.82 49.52 0.22
N GLU A 94 -11.32 49.73 -1.01
CA GLU A 94 -11.02 48.64 -1.95
C GLU A 94 -10.01 47.62 -1.37
N LEU A 95 -8.93 48.10 -0.75
CA LEU A 95 -7.95 47.24 -0.09
C LEU A 95 -8.56 46.46 1.09
N LEU A 96 -9.31 47.14 1.96
CA LEU A 96 -9.93 46.54 3.14
C LEU A 96 -10.97 45.48 2.77
N HIS A 97 -11.79 45.75 1.74
CA HIS A 97 -12.71 44.76 1.16
C HIS A 97 -11.96 43.60 0.53
N GLY A 98 -10.83 43.85 -0.14
CA GLY A 98 -9.94 42.82 -0.67
C GLY A 98 -9.38 41.89 0.42
N ILE A 99 -9.00 42.44 1.58
CA ILE A 99 -8.58 41.66 2.75
C ILE A 99 -9.73 40.78 3.24
N ASN A 100 -10.91 41.35 3.47
CA ASN A 100 -12.08 40.59 3.92
C ASN A 100 -12.44 39.46 2.95
N HIS A 101 -12.46 39.74 1.64
CA HIS A 101 -12.74 38.74 0.61
C HIS A 101 -11.69 37.61 0.62
N LEU A 102 -10.40 37.91 0.79
CA LEU A 102 -9.37 36.88 0.92
C LEU A 102 -9.60 35.99 2.16
N LEU A 103 -10.01 36.58 3.28
CA LEU A 103 -10.33 35.84 4.51
C LEU A 103 -11.57 34.96 4.34
N ASP A 104 -12.63 35.47 3.72
CA ASP A 104 -13.84 34.69 3.43
C ASP A 104 -13.54 33.49 2.52
N MET A 105 -12.71 33.70 1.48
CA MET A 105 -12.29 32.61 0.60
C MET A 105 -11.42 31.57 1.31
N THR A 106 -10.54 32.02 2.19
CA THR A 106 -9.67 31.14 2.97
C THR A 106 -10.48 30.34 3.99
N ASP A 107 -11.40 30.98 4.70
CA ASP A 107 -12.30 30.33 5.66
C ASP A 107 -13.17 29.28 4.97
N ALA A 108 -13.85 29.66 3.88
CA ALA A 108 -14.69 28.75 3.13
C ALA A 108 -13.91 27.53 2.61
N PHE A 109 -12.69 27.74 2.08
CA PHE A 109 -11.84 26.66 1.62
C PHE A 109 -11.43 25.73 2.77
N ILE A 110 -10.91 26.27 3.88
CA ILE A 110 -10.44 25.46 5.01
C ILE A 110 -11.61 24.67 5.62
N ARG A 111 -12.76 25.31 5.82
CA ARG A 111 -13.95 24.65 6.38
C ARG A 111 -14.41 23.49 5.50
N GLU A 112 -14.52 23.71 4.19
CA GLU A 112 -14.97 22.67 3.26
C GLU A 112 -13.94 21.53 3.10
N ALA A 113 -12.64 21.88 2.96
CA ALA A 113 -11.56 20.91 2.86
C ALA A 113 -11.48 20.02 4.12
N THR A 114 -11.50 20.64 5.31
CA THR A 114 -11.44 19.92 6.59
C THR A 114 -12.63 18.97 6.72
N ALA A 115 -13.85 19.45 6.43
CA ALA A 115 -15.03 18.60 6.55
C ALA A 115 -15.02 17.43 5.55
N SER A 116 -14.55 17.64 4.31
CA SER A 116 -14.43 16.54 3.33
C SER A 116 -13.38 15.51 3.77
N LEU A 117 -12.21 15.97 4.21
CA LEU A 117 -11.11 15.10 4.63
C LEU A 117 -11.42 14.35 5.94
N GLU A 118 -12.12 14.96 6.89
CA GLU A 118 -12.54 14.29 8.13
C GLU A 118 -13.52 13.13 7.83
N TYR A 119 -14.45 13.34 6.91
CA TYR A 119 -15.36 12.27 6.46
C TYR A 119 -14.59 11.18 5.71
N ALA A 120 -13.67 11.55 4.81
CA ALA A 120 -12.82 10.60 4.11
C ALA A 120 -11.97 9.75 5.08
N GLY A 121 -11.39 10.36 6.12
CA GLY A 121 -10.65 9.67 7.17
C GLY A 121 -11.50 8.69 7.99
N LYS A 122 -12.82 8.90 8.06
CA LYS A 122 -13.79 7.95 8.65
C LYS A 122 -14.30 6.90 7.63
N GLY A 123 -13.66 6.79 6.46
CA GLY A 123 -14.06 5.89 5.38
C GLY A 123 -15.37 6.30 4.67
N LYS A 124 -15.80 7.56 4.81
CA LYS A 124 -17.04 8.11 4.24
C LYS A 124 -16.72 9.09 3.11
N PHE A 125 -16.76 8.63 1.87
CA PHE A 125 -16.28 9.41 0.72
C PHE A 125 -17.36 10.19 -0.05
N PHE A 126 -18.57 10.29 0.52
CA PHE A 126 -19.67 11.00 -0.14
C PHE A 126 -19.58 12.54 0.01
N ARG A 127 -18.90 13.04 1.04
CA ARG A 127 -18.78 14.49 1.27
C ARG A 127 -17.68 15.08 0.39
N ARG A 128 -18.06 16.03 -0.45
CA ARG A 128 -17.17 16.72 -1.40
C ARG A 128 -17.05 18.19 -1.03
N VAL A 129 -15.88 18.76 -1.30
CA VAL A 129 -15.66 20.20 -1.23
C VAL A 129 -16.51 20.86 -2.31
N LEU A 130 -17.26 21.91 -1.97
CA LEU A 130 -18.04 22.69 -2.94
C LEU A 130 -17.14 23.77 -3.58
N PRO A 131 -16.77 23.65 -4.87
CA PRO A 131 -15.89 24.62 -5.52
C PRO A 131 -16.62 25.89 -5.97
N ALA A 132 -17.96 25.95 -5.84
CA ALA A 132 -18.75 27.11 -6.22
C ALA A 132 -18.32 28.34 -5.40
N GLY A 133 -18.08 29.47 -6.07
CA GLY A 133 -17.53 30.68 -5.44
C GLY A 133 -16.01 30.65 -5.25
N MET A 134 -15.35 29.50 -5.40
CA MET A 134 -13.89 29.39 -5.35
C MET A 134 -13.27 29.73 -6.70
N LEU A 135 -12.19 30.51 -6.66
CA LEU A 135 -11.46 30.97 -7.84
C LEU A 135 -9.98 30.58 -7.75
N GLY A 136 -9.33 30.52 -8.92
CA GLY A 136 -7.88 30.32 -9.02
C GLY A 136 -7.37 29.10 -8.26
N SER A 137 -6.41 29.33 -7.36
CA SER A 137 -5.74 28.27 -6.59
C SER A 137 -6.70 27.53 -5.64
N PHE A 138 -7.65 28.22 -5.02
CA PHE A 138 -8.63 27.59 -4.13
C PHE A 138 -9.49 26.58 -4.89
N LYS A 139 -9.99 26.95 -6.08
CA LYS A 139 -10.77 26.04 -6.92
C LYS A 139 -9.98 24.79 -7.31
N ARG A 140 -8.75 24.96 -7.78
CA ARG A 140 -7.87 23.83 -8.16
C ARG A 140 -7.59 22.90 -6.98
N ALA A 141 -7.31 23.46 -5.80
CA ALA A 141 -7.09 22.67 -4.60
C ALA A 141 -8.35 21.88 -4.21
N SER A 142 -9.53 22.50 -4.25
CA SER A 142 -10.81 21.85 -3.99
C SER A 142 -11.12 20.72 -4.97
N GLU A 143 -10.85 20.94 -6.26
CA GLU A 143 -10.99 19.90 -7.29
C GLU A 143 -10.01 18.74 -7.05
N SER A 144 -8.77 19.04 -6.64
CA SER A 144 -7.77 18.03 -6.29
C SER A 144 -8.18 17.20 -5.06
N ILE A 145 -8.71 17.83 -4.01
CA ILE A 145 -9.26 17.11 -2.84
C ILE A 145 -10.40 16.20 -3.28
N ASN A 146 -11.32 16.72 -4.11
CA ASN A 146 -12.41 15.92 -4.63
C ASN A 146 -11.94 14.75 -5.51
N ALA A 147 -10.86 14.90 -6.28
CA ALA A 147 -10.27 13.80 -7.03
C ALA A 147 -9.70 12.73 -6.09
N ALA A 148 -8.90 13.14 -5.09
CA ALA A 148 -8.33 12.23 -4.10
C ALA A 148 -9.41 11.45 -3.33
N THR A 149 -10.46 12.12 -2.86
CA THR A 149 -11.58 11.46 -2.15
C THR A 149 -12.35 10.50 -3.08
N ARG A 150 -12.32 10.66 -4.42
CA ARG A 150 -12.94 9.70 -5.36
C ARG A 150 -12.07 8.46 -5.47
N GLU A 151 -10.78 8.66 -5.66
CA GLU A 151 -9.82 7.58 -5.75
C GLU A 151 -9.78 6.75 -4.45
N MET A 152 -9.88 7.39 -3.28
CA MET A 152 -10.00 6.69 -2.00
C MET A 152 -11.27 5.84 -1.88
N ASP A 153 -12.42 6.32 -2.40
CA ASP A 153 -13.67 5.55 -2.44
C ASP A 153 -13.54 4.29 -3.30
N GLU A 154 -12.97 4.45 -4.50
CA GLU A 154 -12.74 3.35 -5.44
C GLU A 154 -11.77 2.31 -4.85
N ARG A 155 -10.66 2.77 -4.27
CA ARG A 155 -9.70 1.89 -3.59
C ARG A 155 -10.31 1.18 -2.38
N SER A 156 -11.13 1.86 -1.58
CA SER A 156 -11.81 1.26 -0.43
C SER A 156 -12.79 0.16 -0.85
N LYS A 157 -13.54 0.36 -1.95
CA LYS A 157 -14.42 -0.67 -2.52
C LYS A 157 -13.63 -1.86 -3.05
N ALA A 158 -12.58 -1.60 -3.84
CA ALA A 158 -11.72 -2.64 -4.37
C ALA A 158 -11.07 -3.48 -3.26
N LEU A 159 -10.66 -2.84 -2.15
CA LEU A 159 -10.12 -3.52 -0.98
C LEU A 159 -11.16 -4.44 -0.33
N LYS A 160 -12.40 -3.98 -0.14
CA LYS A 160 -13.49 -4.81 0.41
C LYS A 160 -13.80 -6.02 -0.47
N GLU A 161 -13.83 -5.84 -1.78
CA GLU A 161 -14.02 -6.96 -2.72
C GLU A 161 -12.85 -7.94 -2.69
N ALA A 162 -11.61 -7.44 -2.61
CA ALA A 162 -10.43 -8.29 -2.47
C ALA A 162 -10.46 -9.08 -1.17
N GLN A 163 -10.90 -8.47 -0.06
CA GLN A 163 -11.09 -9.16 1.22
C GLN A 163 -12.15 -10.26 1.14
N ALA A 164 -13.28 -10.00 0.49
CA ALA A 164 -14.33 -11.02 0.30
C ALA A 164 -13.81 -12.20 -0.54
N ARG A 165 -13.13 -11.93 -1.66
CA ARG A 165 -12.50 -12.97 -2.50
C ARG A 165 -11.44 -13.77 -1.73
N ARG A 166 -10.71 -13.13 -0.82
CA ARG A 166 -9.72 -13.81 0.03
C ARG A 166 -10.38 -14.79 0.99
N MET A 167 -11.48 -14.40 1.64
CA MET A 167 -12.22 -15.29 2.54
C MET A 167 -12.76 -16.53 1.81
N GLU A 168 -13.28 -16.34 0.60
CA GLU A 168 -13.72 -17.45 -0.27
C GLU A 168 -12.55 -18.39 -0.62
N LEU A 169 -11.39 -17.81 -0.99
CA LEU A 169 -10.19 -18.60 -1.29
C LEU A 169 -9.68 -19.39 -0.07
N GLU A 170 -9.79 -18.85 1.14
CA GLU A 170 -9.45 -19.57 2.39
C GLU A 170 -10.35 -20.80 2.61
N GLU A 171 -11.64 -20.70 2.30
CA GLU A 171 -12.58 -21.83 2.40
C GLU A 171 -12.30 -22.90 1.34
N ASP A 172 -12.10 -22.49 0.09
CA ASP A 172 -11.71 -23.37 -1.01
C ASP A 172 -10.41 -24.12 -0.67
N PHE A 173 -9.48 -23.43 -0.02
CA PHE A 173 -8.22 -23.99 0.39
C PHE A 173 -8.36 -25.12 1.42
N ILE A 174 -9.16 -24.89 2.46
CA ILE A 174 -9.45 -25.89 3.49
C ILE A 174 -10.07 -27.13 2.84
N THR A 175 -11.03 -26.92 1.94
CA THR A 175 -11.70 -28.00 1.21
C THR A 175 -10.72 -28.78 0.33
N ALA A 176 -9.89 -28.08 -0.46
CA ALA A 176 -8.90 -28.71 -1.32
C ALA A 176 -7.89 -29.54 -0.53
N ARG A 177 -7.45 -29.05 0.64
CA ARG A 177 -6.57 -29.78 1.55
C ARG A 177 -7.24 -31.06 2.05
N GLU A 178 -8.48 -30.98 2.53
CA GLU A 178 -9.22 -32.14 3.05
C GLU A 178 -9.39 -33.23 1.97
N VAL A 179 -9.77 -32.83 0.75
CA VAL A 179 -9.91 -33.76 -0.40
C VAL A 179 -8.57 -34.42 -0.72
N THR A 180 -7.48 -33.65 -0.71
CA THR A 180 -6.15 -34.16 -1.03
C THR A 180 -5.63 -35.13 0.06
N GLU A 181 -5.90 -34.85 1.34
CA GLU A 181 -5.59 -35.75 2.46
C GLU A 181 -6.38 -37.07 2.36
N LYS A 182 -7.67 -37.00 2.03
CA LYS A 182 -8.51 -38.19 1.77
C LYS A 182 -7.99 -39.00 0.59
N LEU A 183 -7.57 -38.35 -0.50
CA LEU A 183 -7.00 -39.01 -1.67
C LEU A 183 -5.67 -39.70 -1.34
N ALA A 184 -4.80 -39.05 -0.55
CA ALA A 184 -3.55 -39.63 -0.10
C ALA A 184 -3.79 -40.91 0.72
N HIS A 185 -4.75 -40.87 1.64
CA HIS A 185 -5.15 -42.04 2.44
C HIS A 185 -5.69 -43.17 1.55
N ALA A 186 -6.64 -42.87 0.65
CA ALA A 186 -7.21 -43.86 -0.27
C ALA A 186 -6.13 -44.51 -1.15
N THR A 187 -5.19 -43.72 -1.68
CA THR A 187 -4.07 -44.20 -2.49
C THR A 187 -3.14 -45.14 -1.70
N SER A 188 -2.91 -44.83 -0.41
CA SER A 188 -2.14 -45.70 0.50
C SER A 188 -2.85 -47.04 0.73
N GLU A 189 -4.16 -47.03 0.94
CA GLU A 189 -4.94 -48.25 1.14
C GLU A 189 -4.96 -49.14 -0.10
N ILE A 190 -5.10 -48.56 -1.30
CA ILE A 190 -5.03 -49.31 -2.56
C ILE A 190 -3.61 -49.89 -2.75
N ARG A 191 -2.55 -49.18 -2.37
CA ARG A 191 -1.18 -49.72 -2.40
C ARG A 191 -1.03 -50.95 -1.51
N ASN A 192 -1.54 -50.88 -0.28
CA ASN A 192 -1.52 -52.00 0.67
C ASN A 192 -2.29 -53.21 0.12
N MET A 193 -3.46 -52.97 -0.47
CA MET A 193 -4.28 -54.01 -1.10
C MET A 193 -3.58 -54.63 -2.31
N SER A 194 -2.95 -53.81 -3.16
CA SER A 194 -2.18 -54.28 -4.32
C SER A 194 -1.02 -55.19 -3.88
N SER A 195 -0.25 -54.79 -2.85
CA SER A 195 0.80 -55.64 -2.31
C SER A 195 0.27 -56.95 -1.70
N ALA A 196 -0.96 -56.97 -1.16
CA ALA A 196 -1.59 -58.21 -0.73
C ALA A 196 -1.96 -59.12 -1.92
N ILE A 197 -2.50 -58.56 -3.00
CA ILE A 197 -2.85 -59.29 -4.23
C ILE A 197 -1.60 -59.90 -4.88
N GLU A 198 -0.49 -59.15 -4.93
CA GLU A 198 0.79 -59.63 -5.46
C GLU A 198 1.27 -60.86 -4.68
N ARG A 199 1.25 -60.80 -3.34
CA ARG A 199 1.60 -61.94 -2.49
C ARG A 199 0.69 -63.14 -2.72
N ILE A 200 -0.60 -62.92 -2.94
CA ILE A 200 -1.56 -64.00 -3.27
C ILE A 200 -1.24 -64.61 -4.64
N ALA A 201 -0.90 -63.78 -5.63
CA ALA A 201 -0.51 -64.24 -6.95
C ALA A 201 0.77 -65.11 -6.88
N ASP A 202 1.78 -64.67 -6.13
CA ASP A 202 3.01 -65.43 -5.92
C ASP A 202 2.75 -66.78 -5.23
N GLN A 203 1.93 -66.79 -4.17
CA GLN A 203 1.54 -68.02 -3.49
C GLN A 203 0.76 -68.97 -4.43
N THR A 204 -0.12 -68.42 -5.26
CA THR A 204 -0.90 -69.21 -6.23
C THR A 204 0.01 -69.79 -7.31
N ASN A 205 1.00 -69.02 -7.78
CA ASN A 205 2.01 -69.48 -8.73
C ASN A 205 2.84 -70.63 -8.15
N LEU A 206 3.27 -70.53 -6.88
CA LEU A 206 3.98 -71.61 -6.19
C LEU A 206 3.11 -72.86 -5.98
N LEU A 207 1.84 -72.69 -5.60
CA LEU A 207 0.89 -73.80 -5.48
C LEU A 207 0.66 -74.50 -6.82
N ALA A 208 0.48 -73.73 -7.89
CA ALA A 208 0.33 -74.25 -9.25
C ALA A 208 1.58 -75.00 -9.72
N LEU A 209 2.77 -74.47 -9.41
CA LEU A 209 4.04 -75.14 -9.72
C LEU A 209 4.15 -76.49 -9.00
N ASN A 210 3.84 -76.54 -7.69
CA ASN A 210 3.84 -77.78 -6.93
C ASN A 210 2.84 -78.79 -7.50
N ALA A 211 1.65 -78.34 -7.91
CA ALA A 211 0.66 -79.20 -8.57
C ALA A 211 1.14 -79.71 -9.93
N SER A 212 1.82 -78.88 -10.74
CA SER A 212 2.44 -79.32 -12.00
C SER A 212 3.51 -80.39 -11.78
N ILE A 213 4.34 -80.26 -10.73
CA ILE A 213 5.37 -81.23 -10.38
C ILE A 213 4.73 -82.56 -9.96
N GLU A 214 3.72 -82.53 -9.10
CA GLU A 214 3.05 -83.75 -8.66
C GLU A 214 2.30 -84.42 -9.82
N ALA A 215 1.64 -83.64 -10.69
CA ALA A 215 0.98 -84.15 -11.89
C ALA A 215 1.96 -84.86 -12.84
N ALA A 216 3.19 -84.33 -12.97
CA ALA A 216 4.25 -85.01 -13.72
C ALA A 216 4.71 -86.31 -13.04
N ARG A 217 4.71 -86.36 -11.70
CA ARG A 217 5.12 -87.53 -10.91
C ARG A 217 4.19 -88.73 -11.06
N VAL A 218 2.87 -88.50 -11.11
CA VAL A 218 1.85 -89.55 -11.38
C VAL A 218 1.73 -89.93 -12.86
N GLY A 219 2.51 -89.30 -13.74
CA GLY A 219 2.59 -89.65 -15.16
C GLY A 219 1.25 -89.51 -15.89
N ASP A 220 0.84 -90.56 -16.60
CA ASP A 220 -0.33 -90.55 -17.48
C ASP A 220 -1.67 -90.27 -16.78
N ALA A 221 -1.79 -90.63 -15.50
CA ALA A 221 -2.96 -90.34 -14.67
C ALA A 221 -3.08 -88.85 -14.29
N GLY A 222 -1.96 -88.10 -14.34
CA GLY A 222 -1.88 -86.69 -13.96
C GLY A 222 -2.13 -85.70 -15.12
N ARG A 223 -2.31 -86.15 -16.37
CA ARG A 223 -2.39 -85.26 -17.55
C ARG A 223 -3.45 -84.15 -17.42
N GLY A 224 -4.66 -84.48 -16.96
CA GLY A 224 -5.72 -83.48 -16.76
C GLY A 224 -5.37 -82.45 -15.67
N PHE A 225 -4.76 -82.91 -14.57
CA PHE A 225 -4.26 -82.04 -13.50
C PHE A 225 -3.12 -81.14 -13.97
N ALA A 226 -2.23 -81.65 -14.83
CA ALA A 226 -1.12 -80.87 -15.38
C ALA A 226 -1.62 -79.67 -16.21
N VAL A 227 -2.67 -79.85 -17.01
CA VAL A 227 -3.29 -78.77 -17.80
C VAL A 227 -3.87 -77.70 -16.87
N VAL A 228 -4.66 -78.10 -15.87
CA VAL A 228 -5.24 -77.16 -14.89
C VAL A 228 -4.15 -76.40 -14.14
N ALA A 229 -3.12 -77.10 -13.66
CA ALA A 229 -2.00 -76.46 -12.97
C ALA A 229 -1.27 -75.45 -13.85
N SER A 230 -1.08 -75.74 -15.14
CA SER A 230 -0.47 -74.80 -16.09
C SER A 230 -1.31 -73.54 -16.31
N GLU A 231 -2.64 -73.68 -16.38
CA GLU A 231 -3.54 -72.54 -16.55
C GLU A 231 -3.60 -71.67 -15.29
N VAL A 232 -3.66 -72.30 -14.11
CA VAL A 232 -3.60 -71.57 -12.83
C VAL A 232 -2.26 -70.82 -12.69
N LYS A 233 -1.15 -71.44 -13.09
CA LYS A 233 0.17 -70.80 -13.09
C LYS A 233 0.18 -69.54 -13.98
N LYS A 234 -0.39 -69.65 -15.18
CA LYS A 234 -0.50 -68.54 -16.12
C LYS A 234 -1.37 -67.40 -15.59
N LEU A 235 -2.52 -67.73 -15.00
CA LEU A 235 -3.41 -66.74 -14.37
C LEU A 235 -2.72 -66.03 -13.19
N ALA A 236 -1.98 -66.77 -12.37
CA ALA A 236 -1.21 -66.21 -11.26
C ALA A 236 -0.15 -65.22 -11.76
N GLN A 237 0.59 -65.58 -12.81
CA GLN A 237 1.59 -64.69 -13.41
C GLN A 237 0.95 -63.44 -14.03
N GLN A 238 -0.18 -63.58 -14.76
CA GLN A 238 -0.93 -62.43 -15.27
C GLN A 238 -1.46 -61.52 -14.16
N THR A 239 -1.84 -62.09 -13.01
CA THR A 239 -2.29 -61.33 -11.84
C THR A 239 -1.14 -60.55 -11.22
N ALA A 240 0.05 -61.14 -11.11
CA ALA A 240 1.25 -60.44 -10.63
C ALA A 240 1.61 -59.26 -11.55
N GLU A 241 1.68 -59.49 -12.87
CA GLU A 241 1.97 -58.44 -13.87
C GLU A 241 0.91 -57.31 -13.87
N ALA A 242 -0.37 -57.64 -13.66
CA ALA A 242 -1.42 -56.63 -13.52
C ALA A 242 -1.25 -55.81 -12.23
N THR A 243 -0.86 -56.47 -11.15
CA THR A 243 -0.69 -55.83 -9.83
C THR A 243 0.53 -54.92 -9.81
N GLU A 244 1.63 -55.31 -10.44
CA GLU A 244 2.83 -54.48 -10.61
C GLU A 244 2.50 -53.18 -11.36
N ARG A 245 1.72 -53.27 -12.44
CA ARG A 245 1.23 -52.08 -13.16
C ARG A 245 0.35 -51.19 -12.28
N MET A 246 -0.58 -51.77 -11.52
CA MET A 246 -1.38 -50.98 -10.57
C MET A 246 -0.50 -50.27 -9.54
N GLN A 247 0.53 -50.92 -9.00
CA GLN A 247 1.45 -50.29 -8.05
C GLN A 247 2.17 -49.08 -8.66
N SER A 248 2.61 -49.19 -9.91
CA SER A 248 3.19 -48.07 -10.66
C SER A 248 2.20 -46.91 -10.81
N ASP A 249 0.97 -47.19 -11.23
CA ASP A 249 -0.08 -46.16 -11.42
C ASP A 249 -0.43 -45.46 -10.09
N ILE A 250 -0.57 -46.24 -9.01
CA ILE A 250 -0.79 -45.73 -7.65
C ILE A 250 0.40 -44.89 -7.16
N GLY A 251 1.62 -45.27 -7.55
CA GLY A 251 2.83 -44.49 -7.32
C GLY A 251 2.74 -43.09 -7.93
N ALA A 252 2.41 -43.01 -9.21
CA ALA A 252 2.23 -41.76 -9.93
C ALA A 252 1.11 -40.88 -9.33
N VAL A 253 -0.03 -41.47 -8.95
CA VAL A 253 -1.13 -40.76 -8.28
C VAL A 253 -0.68 -40.20 -6.93
N HIS A 254 0.10 -40.97 -6.16
CA HIS A 254 0.61 -40.52 -4.88
C HIS A 254 1.57 -39.34 -5.02
N GLU A 255 2.51 -39.39 -5.96
CA GLU A 255 3.43 -38.28 -6.23
C GLU A 255 2.69 -37.01 -6.67
N ALA A 256 1.72 -37.14 -7.58
CA ALA A 256 0.88 -36.02 -7.99
C ALA A 256 0.11 -35.43 -6.80
N THR A 257 -0.41 -36.26 -5.91
CA THR A 257 -1.10 -35.84 -4.69
C THR A 257 -0.15 -35.06 -3.76
N GLN A 258 1.09 -35.54 -3.54
CA GLN A 258 2.10 -34.83 -2.73
C GLN A 258 2.48 -33.47 -3.35
N SER A 259 2.62 -33.41 -4.67
CA SER A 259 2.87 -32.15 -5.37
C SER A 259 1.72 -31.17 -5.18
N THR A 260 0.47 -31.64 -5.24
CA THR A 260 -0.72 -30.82 -4.98
C THR A 260 -0.74 -30.28 -3.55
N VAL A 261 -0.44 -31.10 -2.55
CA VAL A 261 -0.30 -30.65 -1.14
C VAL A 261 0.77 -29.56 -1.02
N GLY A 262 1.91 -29.73 -1.68
CA GLY A 262 2.99 -28.73 -1.69
C GLY A 262 2.57 -27.40 -2.32
N ALA A 263 1.84 -27.44 -3.45
CA ALA A 263 1.31 -26.24 -4.10
C ALA A 263 0.26 -25.53 -3.23
N ILE A 264 -0.63 -26.31 -2.62
CA ILE A 264 -1.60 -25.87 -1.63
C ILE A 264 -0.86 -25.13 -0.50
N ASN A 265 0.10 -25.75 0.19
CA ASN A 265 0.81 -25.08 1.29
C ASN A 265 1.48 -23.76 0.90
N LYS A 266 2.03 -23.64 -0.32
CA LYS A 266 2.60 -22.37 -0.80
C LYS A 266 1.54 -21.28 -0.97
N ILE A 267 0.36 -21.62 -1.49
CA ILE A 267 -0.75 -20.67 -1.64
C ILE A 267 -1.20 -20.18 -0.25
N TRP A 268 -1.26 -21.07 0.74
CA TRP A 268 -1.58 -20.69 2.12
C TRP A 268 -0.60 -19.69 2.72
N GLU A 269 0.70 -19.87 2.48
CA GLU A 269 1.71 -18.93 2.96
C GLU A 269 1.51 -17.54 2.35
N VAL A 270 1.17 -17.46 1.07
CA VAL A 270 0.86 -16.18 0.41
C VAL A 270 -0.34 -15.51 1.06
N ILE A 271 -1.46 -16.24 1.24
CA ILE A 271 -2.67 -15.71 1.88
C ILE A 271 -2.36 -15.21 3.30
N LYS A 272 -1.61 -15.99 4.08
CA LYS A 272 -1.23 -15.61 5.46
C LYS A 272 -0.28 -14.42 5.51
N SER A 273 0.65 -14.30 4.58
CA SER A 273 1.60 -13.17 4.53
C SER A 273 0.88 -11.83 4.28
N GLN A 274 -0.19 -11.84 3.48
CA GLN A 274 -1.00 -10.66 3.19
C GLN A 274 -1.86 -10.22 4.40
N ASP A 275 -2.35 -11.15 5.23
CA ASP A 275 -3.07 -10.81 6.48
C ASP A 275 -2.17 -10.05 7.48
N ILE A 276 -0.88 -10.40 7.54
CA ILE A 276 0.07 -9.74 8.45
C ILE A 276 0.34 -8.30 7.99
N GLU A 277 0.54 -8.06 6.69
CA GLU A 277 0.73 -6.71 6.16
C GLU A 277 -0.50 -5.84 6.44
N GLU A 278 -1.71 -6.36 6.22
CA GLU A 278 -2.96 -5.64 6.46
C GLU A 278 -3.16 -5.26 7.94
N ARG A 279 -2.91 -6.18 8.89
CA ARG A 279 -3.00 -5.89 10.33
C ARG A 279 -1.97 -4.86 10.78
N THR A 280 -0.77 -4.87 10.20
CA THR A 280 0.25 -3.86 10.53
C THR A 280 -0.07 -2.49 9.95
N SER A 281 -0.77 -2.39 8.82
CA SER A 281 -1.31 -1.12 8.31
C SER A 281 -2.49 -0.61 9.14
N ALA A 282 -3.43 -1.48 9.51
CA ALA A 282 -4.59 -1.09 10.33
C ALA A 282 -4.24 -0.70 11.77
N ALA A 283 -3.12 -1.20 12.32
CA ALA A 283 -2.61 -0.83 13.64
C ALA A 283 -1.75 0.46 13.63
N ARG A 284 -1.42 1.00 12.46
CA ARG A 284 -0.66 2.26 12.29
C ARG A 284 -1.56 3.48 12.08
N GLU A 285 -2.85 3.28 11.84
CA GLU A 285 -3.90 4.32 11.85
C GLU A 285 -4.55 4.41 13.24
#